data_AF-A0A1U8CMZ1-F1
#
_entry.id   AF-A0A1U8CMZ1-F1
#
_cell.length_a   1.000
_cell.length_b   1.000
_cell.length_c   1.000
_cell.angle_alpha   90.00
_cell.angle_beta   90.00
_cell.angle_gamma   90.00
#
_symmetry.space_group_name_H-M   'P 1'
#
loop_
_entity.id
_entity.type
_entity.pdbx_description
1 polymer ?
#
loop_
_entity_poly.entity_id
_entity_poly.type
_entity_poly.pdbx_seq_one_letter_code
_entity_poly.pdbx_strand_id
1 'polypeptide(L)'
;MVVGAFPMAKLFYLGIRQVSKPLANRIKEAARRSEFFKTYICLPPAQLYHWAEMRTKMRIMGFHSEAIKPLNEEAAAELGANLLGEAIIFACAGSCLLLEFWRQQSLRHRQEVERLTTLRSLRADVDRLEQALDELQVQMREAALRKELDQLQAELRAELREFATNICEERHEPEPEPQPEPQKLPQPPA
;
A
#
# COMPACT_ATOMS: atom_id res chain seq x y z
N MET A 1 -3.52 16.14 -7.45
CA MET A 1 -3.14 17.55 -7.19
C MET A 1 -2.26 17.61 -5.95
N VAL A 2 -0.93 17.62 -6.11
CA VAL A 2 0.03 17.77 -5.01
C VAL A 2 0.64 19.18 -5.10
N VAL A 3 -0.16 20.19 -4.77
CA VAL A 3 0.25 21.61 -4.78
C VAL A 3 0.50 22.14 -3.36
N GLY A 4 0.76 21.23 -2.40
CA GLY A 4 1.04 21.59 -1.00
C GLY A 4 2.51 21.54 -0.59
N ALA A 5 3.40 20.91 -1.37
CA ALA A 5 4.78 20.65 -0.96
C ALA A 5 5.72 21.87 -1.15
N PHE A 6 5.50 22.65 -2.21
CA PHE A 6 6.36 23.78 -2.58
C PHE A 6 6.34 24.96 -1.58
N PRO A 7 5.18 25.33 -0.97
CA PRO A 7 5.14 26.37 0.06
C PRO A 7 5.70 25.89 1.41
N MET A 8 5.44 24.63 1.78
CA MET A 8 5.86 24.08 3.07
C MET A 8 7.38 23.92 3.16
N ALA A 9 8.02 23.41 2.10
CA ALA A 9 9.48 23.30 2.05
C ALA A 9 10.16 24.69 2.12
N LYS A 10 9.56 25.70 1.50
CA LYS A 10 10.08 27.07 1.49
C LYS A 10 9.89 27.77 2.84
N LEU A 11 8.74 27.56 3.50
CA LEU A 11 8.50 28.04 4.87
C LEU A 11 9.41 27.34 5.88
N PHE A 12 9.69 26.05 5.69
CA PHE A 12 10.64 25.30 6.51
C PHE A 12 12.06 25.84 6.36
N TYR A 13 12.51 26.03 5.12
CA TYR A 13 13.83 26.60 4.82
C TYR A 13 13.97 28.03 5.39
N LEU A 14 12.94 28.85 5.23
CA LEU A 14 12.92 30.19 5.80
C LEU A 14 12.87 30.13 7.33
N GLY A 15 12.06 29.25 7.94
CA GLY A 15 11.96 29.06 9.37
C GLY A 15 13.29 28.64 10.01
N ILE A 16 14.00 27.68 9.41
CA ILE A 16 15.36 27.32 9.83
C ILE A 16 16.29 28.54 9.75
N ARG A 17 16.29 29.26 8.63
CA ARG A 17 17.15 30.44 8.46
C ARG A 17 16.80 31.57 9.45
N GLN A 18 15.52 31.74 9.76
CA GLN A 18 14.99 32.78 10.63
C GLN A 18 15.14 32.43 12.12
N VAL A 19 15.20 31.16 12.49
CA VAL A 19 15.47 30.72 13.86
C VAL A 19 16.98 30.66 14.09
N SER A 20 17.76 30.12 13.15
CA SER A 20 19.21 29.95 13.30
C SER A 20 19.95 31.27 13.53
N LYS A 21 19.56 32.37 12.89
CA LYS A 21 20.21 33.68 13.09
C LYS A 21 19.99 34.31 14.47
N PRO A 22 18.74 34.54 14.94
CA PRO A 22 18.49 35.09 16.26
C PRO A 22 18.85 34.11 17.36
N LEU A 23 18.68 32.80 17.17
CA LEU A 23 19.06 31.79 18.15
C LEU A 23 20.59 31.76 18.33
N ALA A 24 21.37 31.70 17.25
CA ALA A 24 22.83 31.77 17.33
C ALA A 24 23.32 33.07 17.96
N ASN A 25 22.70 34.22 17.65
CA ASN A 25 23.07 35.51 18.26
C ASN A 25 22.70 35.57 19.75
N ARG A 26 21.51 35.09 20.13
CA ARG A 26 21.07 35.04 21.54
C ARG A 26 21.90 34.06 22.37
N ILE A 27 22.33 32.95 21.78
CA ILE A 27 23.23 31.99 22.43
C ILE A 27 24.64 32.53 22.53
N LYS A 28 25.17 33.20 21.50
CA LYS A 28 26.47 33.89 21.59
C LYS A 28 26.45 34.97 22.68
N GLU A 29 25.37 35.72 22.79
CA GLU A 29 25.19 36.71 23.86
C GLU A 29 24.98 36.04 25.23
N ALA A 30 24.21 34.95 25.34
CA ALA A 30 24.02 34.20 26.58
C ALA A 30 25.29 33.48 27.04
N ALA A 31 26.12 32.99 26.12
CA ALA A 31 27.44 32.43 26.40
C ALA A 31 28.43 33.53 26.85
N ARG A 32 28.32 34.75 26.30
CA ARG A 32 29.08 35.91 26.77
C ARG A 32 28.61 36.42 28.14
N ARG A 33 27.31 36.30 28.45
CA ARG A 33 26.72 36.79 29.71
C ARG A 33 26.73 35.77 30.86
N SER A 34 26.81 34.47 30.58
CA SER A 34 26.72 33.44 31.62
C SER A 34 28.11 32.91 31.99
N GLU A 35 28.52 33.20 33.23
CA GLU A 35 29.69 32.58 33.87
C GLU A 35 29.58 31.04 33.96
N PHE A 36 28.36 30.50 33.86
CA PHE A 36 28.10 29.06 33.72
C PHE A 36 28.69 28.45 32.44
N PHE A 37 28.79 29.20 31.33
CA PHE A 37 29.32 28.68 30.08
C PHE A 37 30.85 28.59 30.10
N LYS A 38 31.49 29.64 30.63
CA LYS A 38 32.93 29.62 30.95
C LYS A 38 33.25 28.49 31.93
N THR A 39 32.40 28.27 32.94
CA THR A 39 32.62 27.30 34.03
C THR A 39 32.29 25.85 33.69
N TYR A 40 31.29 25.60 32.85
CA TYR A 40 30.80 24.24 32.58
C TYR A 40 31.19 23.71 31.20
N ILE A 41 31.65 24.58 30.27
CA ILE A 41 32.04 24.18 28.91
C ILE A 41 33.51 24.51 28.60
N CYS A 42 34.04 25.67 29.03
CA CYS A 42 35.49 25.96 28.87
C CYS A 42 36.35 25.35 29.98
N LEU A 43 35.85 25.31 31.23
CA LEU A 43 36.59 24.82 32.39
C LEU A 43 36.78 23.29 32.46
N PRO A 44 35.83 22.41 32.06
CA PRO A 44 36.07 20.96 32.11
C PRO A 44 37.14 20.47 31.13
N PRO A 45 37.20 20.92 29.85
CA PRO A 45 38.31 20.61 28.96
C PRO A 45 39.64 21.18 29.47
N ALA A 46 39.63 22.39 30.05
CA ALA A 46 40.82 23.00 30.65
C ALA A 46 41.31 22.22 31.87
N GLN A 47 40.40 21.75 32.74
CA GLN A 47 40.73 20.91 33.89
C GLN A 47 41.18 19.50 33.46
N LEU A 48 40.59 18.92 32.41
CA LEU A 48 41.02 17.65 31.82
C LEU A 48 42.39 17.76 31.15
N TYR A 49 42.65 18.87 30.45
CA TYR A 49 43.95 19.12 29.83
C TYR A 49 45.02 19.36 30.89
N HIS A 50 44.72 20.17 31.92
CA HIS A 50 45.61 20.35 33.07
C HIS A 50 45.82 19.03 33.83
N TRP A 51 44.78 18.22 34.03
CA TRP A 51 44.89 16.91 34.66
C TRP A 51 45.73 15.95 33.83
N ALA A 52 45.51 15.88 32.51
CA ALA A 52 46.25 15.03 31.59
C ALA A 52 47.71 15.48 31.45
N GLU A 53 47.95 16.78 31.33
CA GLU A 53 49.28 17.39 31.23
C GLU A 53 50.05 17.21 32.54
N MET A 54 49.43 17.46 33.70
CA MET A 54 50.07 17.24 35.00
C MET A 54 50.31 15.75 35.26
N ARG A 55 49.37 14.86 34.92
CA ARG A 55 49.53 13.41 35.05
C ARG A 55 50.65 12.88 34.14
N THR A 56 50.80 13.44 32.95
CA THR A 56 51.81 13.03 31.97
C THR A 56 53.19 13.59 32.32
N LYS A 57 53.29 14.88 32.68
CA LYS A 57 54.53 15.53 33.13
C LYS A 57 55.07 14.89 34.42
N MET A 58 54.18 14.53 35.37
CA MET A 58 54.56 13.81 36.59
C MET A 58 55.01 12.37 36.33
N ARG A 59 54.44 11.69 35.33
CA ARG A 59 54.80 10.31 34.97
C ARG A 59 56.11 10.24 34.17
N ILE A 60 56.46 11.28 33.42
CA ILE A 60 57.68 11.34 32.61
C ILE A 60 58.88 11.89 33.41
N MET A 61 58.68 12.87 34.31
CA MET A 61 59.80 13.56 35.00
C MET A 61 59.95 13.26 36.51
N GLY A 62 59.00 12.57 37.15
CA GLY A 62 59.18 12.11 38.54
C GLY A 62 59.30 13.20 39.61
N PHE A 63 58.29 14.10 39.71
CA PHE A 63 58.11 15.27 40.63
C PHE A 63 58.77 16.59 40.16
N HIS A 64 58.30 17.83 40.42
CA HIS A 64 57.10 18.46 41.00
C HIS A 64 56.67 19.66 40.10
N SER A 65 55.45 20.17 40.30
CA SER A 65 54.75 21.17 39.49
C SER A 65 55.52 22.47 39.23
N GLU A 66 55.64 22.85 37.96
CA GLU A 66 56.04 24.20 37.55
C GLU A 66 54.93 24.76 36.65
N ALA A 67 54.31 25.83 37.13
CA ALA A 67 53.09 26.45 36.64
C ALA A 67 53.21 26.84 35.16
N ILE A 68 52.34 26.26 34.34
CA ILE A 68 52.29 26.52 32.90
C ILE A 68 51.35 27.71 32.67
N LYS A 69 51.87 28.67 31.88
CA LYS A 69 51.24 29.94 31.51
C LYS A 69 49.81 29.72 30.98
N PRO A 70 48.80 30.47 31.45
CA PRO A 70 47.40 30.26 31.07
C PRO A 70 47.27 30.44 29.56
N LEU A 71 47.14 29.32 28.84
CA LEU A 71 47.06 29.36 27.39
C LEU A 71 45.62 29.67 27.00
N ASN A 72 45.46 30.94 26.60
CA ASN A 72 44.48 31.42 25.64
C ASN A 72 43.01 31.08 25.97
N GLU A 73 42.57 31.52 27.14
CA GLU A 73 41.15 31.49 27.55
C GLU A 73 40.23 32.08 26.47
N GLU A 74 40.72 33.07 25.72
CA GLU A 74 40.01 33.68 24.59
C GLU A 74 39.84 32.70 23.42
N ALA A 75 40.87 31.95 23.03
CA ALA A 75 40.76 30.95 21.96
C ALA A 75 39.92 29.72 22.37
N ALA A 76 40.00 29.29 23.63
CA ALA A 76 39.15 28.23 24.16
C ALA A 76 37.67 28.66 24.20
N ALA A 77 37.40 29.94 24.52
CA ALA A 77 36.07 30.51 24.47
C ALA A 77 35.53 30.63 23.04
N GLU A 78 36.37 30.99 22.07
CA GLU A 78 35.98 31.07 20.66
C GLU A 78 35.65 29.69 20.08
N LEU A 79 36.47 28.68 20.36
CA LEU A 79 36.22 27.31 19.92
C LEU A 79 34.96 26.72 20.58
N GLY A 80 34.78 26.95 21.88
CA GLY A 80 33.59 26.51 22.62
C GLY A 80 32.30 27.17 22.14
N ALA A 81 32.36 28.46 21.78
CA ALA A 81 31.23 29.18 21.21
C ALA A 81 30.85 28.65 19.81
N ASN A 82 31.83 28.28 18.98
CA ASN A 82 31.59 27.69 17.66
C ASN A 82 30.98 26.29 17.79
N LEU A 83 31.57 25.41 18.62
CA LEU A 83 31.07 24.06 18.84
C LEU A 83 29.64 24.06 19.38
N LEU A 84 29.31 24.96 20.31
CA LEU A 84 27.96 25.05 20.85
C LEU A 84 26.97 25.63 19.85
N GLY A 85 27.39 26.61 19.05
CA GLY A 85 26.60 27.13 17.94
C GLY A 85 26.22 26.02 16.96
N GLU A 86 27.19 25.19 16.57
CA GLU A 86 26.97 24.02 15.72
C GLU A 86 26.08 22.98 16.39
N ALA A 87 26.35 22.63 17.65
CA ALA A 87 25.56 21.66 18.40
C ALA A 87 24.08 22.04 18.50
N ILE A 88 23.78 23.33 18.67
CA ILE A 88 22.40 23.79 18.77
C ILE A 88 21.72 23.81 17.40
N ILE A 89 22.42 24.19 16.33
CA ILE A 89 21.88 24.07 14.96
C ILE A 89 21.59 22.60 14.64
N PHE A 90 22.51 21.68 14.95
CA PHE A 90 22.31 20.24 14.79
C PHE A 90 21.17 19.71 15.65
N ALA A 91 21.05 20.15 16.91
CA ALA A 91 19.96 19.75 17.79
C ALA A 91 18.60 20.22 17.26
N CYS A 92 18.49 21.47 16.82
CA CYS A 92 17.27 22.00 16.23
C CYS A 92 16.90 21.28 14.92
N ALA A 93 17.86 21.13 14.00
CA ALA A 93 17.64 20.44 12.73
C ALA A 93 17.28 18.95 12.93
N GLY A 94 18.02 18.26 13.79
CA GLY A 94 17.78 16.87 14.16
C GLY A 94 16.42 16.68 14.84
N SER A 95 16.07 17.53 15.80
CA SER A 95 14.75 17.51 16.45
C SER A 95 13.62 17.70 15.44
N CYS A 96 13.78 18.64 14.51
CA CYS A 96 12.78 18.89 13.49
C CYS A 96 12.60 17.70 12.53
N LEU A 97 13.71 17.05 12.15
CA LEU A 97 13.69 15.83 11.35
C LEU A 97 13.03 14.67 12.10
N LEU A 98 13.36 14.48 13.38
CA LEU A 98 12.77 13.44 14.24
C LEU A 98 11.26 13.63 14.41
N LEU A 99 10.81 14.86 14.62
CA LEU A 99 9.39 15.18 14.70
C LEU A 99 8.66 14.89 13.39
N GLU A 100 9.22 15.29 12.24
CA GLU A 100 8.61 14.97 10.94
C GLU A 100 8.65 13.47 10.67
N PHE A 101 9.72 12.77 11.06
CA PHE A 101 9.80 11.31 10.96
C PHE A 101 8.71 10.63 11.79
N TRP A 102 8.51 11.05 13.04
CA TRP A 102 7.42 10.52 13.90
C TRP A 102 6.04 10.83 13.31
N ARG A 103 5.84 12.05 12.80
CA ARG A 103 4.60 12.45 12.14
C ARG A 103 4.33 11.63 10.87
N GLN A 104 5.37 11.41 10.07
CA GLN A 104 5.29 10.70 8.80
C GLN A 104 5.06 9.20 9.01
N GLN A 105 5.61 8.59 10.06
CA GLN A 105 5.32 7.20 10.42
C GLN A 105 3.82 6.97 10.67
N SER A 106 3.16 7.87 11.42
CA SER A 106 1.72 7.77 11.69
C SER A 106 0.87 7.89 10.42
N LEU A 107 1.27 8.77 9.49
CA LEU A 107 0.60 8.93 8.20
C LEU A 107 0.81 7.72 7.28
N ARG A 108 2.03 7.16 7.23
CA ARG A 108 2.35 5.98 6.41
C ARG A 108 1.55 4.77 6.83
N HIS A 109 1.41 4.54 8.14
CA HIS A 109 0.63 3.41 8.64
C HIS A 109 -0.85 3.48 8.19
N ARG A 110 -1.46 4.68 8.23
CA ARG A 110 -2.82 4.88 7.72
C ARG A 110 -2.95 4.58 6.22
N GLN A 111 -2.00 5.05 5.41
CA GLN A 111 -1.99 4.80 3.97
C GLN A 111 -1.78 3.32 3.65
N GLU A 112 -0.93 2.62 4.40
CA GLU A 112 -0.74 1.18 4.24
C GLU A 112 -2.02 0.41 4.56
N VAL A 113 -2.71 0.78 5.64
CA VAL A 113 -4.02 0.18 5.98
C VAL A 113 -5.03 0.41 4.86
N GLU A 114 -5.17 1.62 4.34
CA GLU A 114 -6.09 1.93 3.22
C GLU A 114 -5.74 1.16 1.94
N ARG A 115 -4.45 0.99 1.63
CA ARG A 115 -4.03 0.19 0.48
C ARG A 115 -4.38 -1.29 0.68
N LEU A 116 -4.12 -1.83 1.87
CA LEU A 116 -4.44 -3.22 2.18
C LEU A 116 -5.95 -3.47 2.16
N THR A 117 -6.77 -2.53 2.65
CA THR A 117 -8.23 -2.65 2.56
C THR A 117 -8.71 -2.64 1.10
N THR A 118 -8.12 -1.78 0.26
CA THR A 118 -8.45 -1.70 -1.18
C THR A 118 -8.06 -2.98 -1.93
N LEU A 119 -6.88 -3.54 -1.63
CA LEU A 119 -6.46 -4.81 -2.23
C LEU A 119 -7.34 -5.97 -1.79
N ARG A 120 -7.77 -5.99 -0.52
CA ARG A 120 -8.70 -7.00 -0.02
C ARG A 120 -10.08 -6.90 -0.68
N SER A 121 -10.61 -5.70 -0.89
CA SER A 121 -11.90 -5.54 -1.56
C SER A 121 -11.82 -6.00 -3.02
N LEU A 122 -10.76 -5.61 -3.74
CA LEU A 122 -10.54 -6.08 -5.11
C LEU A 122 -10.42 -7.60 -5.20
N ARG A 123 -9.74 -8.23 -4.23
CA ARG A 123 -9.67 -9.69 -4.15
C ARG A 123 -11.06 -10.31 -3.98
N ALA A 124 -11.85 -9.80 -3.04
CA ALA A 124 -13.20 -10.28 -2.80
C ALA A 124 -14.13 -10.10 -4.00
N ASP A 125 -13.98 -8.99 -4.74
CA ASP A 125 -14.71 -8.76 -5.98
C ASP A 125 -14.33 -9.80 -7.04
N VAL A 126 -13.04 -10.09 -7.21
CA VAL A 126 -12.58 -11.15 -8.13
C VAL A 126 -13.15 -12.51 -7.75
N ASP A 127 -13.07 -12.90 -6.48
CA ASP A 127 -13.59 -14.19 -5.99
C ASP A 127 -15.12 -14.28 -6.24
N ARG A 128 -15.85 -13.18 -6.08
CA ARG A 128 -17.29 -13.12 -6.36
C ARG A 128 -17.60 -13.25 -7.85
N LEU A 129 -16.80 -12.62 -8.71
CA LEU A 129 -16.93 -12.75 -10.16
C LEU A 129 -16.64 -14.17 -10.61
N GLU A 130 -15.63 -14.82 -10.02
CA GLU A 130 -15.28 -16.23 -10.29
C GLU A 130 -16.44 -17.15 -9.91
N GLN A 131 -17.03 -16.98 -8.72
CA GLN A 131 -18.21 -17.74 -8.30
C GLN A 131 -19.41 -17.55 -9.24
N ALA A 132 -19.69 -16.32 -9.66
CA ALA A 132 -20.79 -16.05 -10.59
C ALA A 132 -20.55 -16.69 -11.97
N LEU A 133 -19.29 -16.75 -12.42
CA LEU A 133 -18.92 -17.45 -13.65
C LEU A 133 -19.12 -18.96 -13.52
N ASP A 134 -18.69 -19.55 -12.41
CA ASP A 134 -18.87 -20.98 -12.14
C ASP A 134 -20.35 -21.36 -12.07
N GLU A 135 -21.18 -20.56 -11.38
CA GLU A 135 -22.64 -20.76 -11.34
C GLU A 135 -23.25 -20.71 -12.74
N LEU A 136 -22.87 -19.73 -13.56
CA LEU A 136 -23.36 -19.61 -14.93
C LEU A 136 -22.89 -20.78 -15.81
N GLN A 137 -21.64 -21.24 -15.64
CA GLN A 137 -21.14 -22.42 -16.35
C GLN A 137 -21.91 -23.69 -15.99
N VAL A 138 -22.26 -23.87 -14.72
CA VAL A 138 -23.08 -25.00 -14.27
C VAL A 138 -24.46 -24.95 -14.92
N GLN A 139 -25.12 -23.79 -14.90
CA GLN A 139 -26.43 -23.62 -15.55
C GLN A 139 -26.38 -23.90 -17.05
N MET A 140 -25.34 -23.43 -17.75
CA MET A 140 -25.15 -23.68 -19.18
C MET A 140 -24.93 -25.17 -19.48
N ARG A 141 -24.15 -25.88 -18.65
CA ARG A 141 -23.94 -27.34 -18.79
C ARG A 141 -25.22 -28.11 -18.55
N GLU A 142 -25.99 -27.76 -17.52
CA GLU A 142 -27.30 -28.37 -17.26
C GLU A 142 -28.28 -28.13 -18.41
N ALA A 143 -28.34 -26.91 -18.93
CA ALA A 143 -29.19 -26.59 -20.07
C ALA A 143 -28.78 -27.34 -21.35
N ALA A 144 -27.48 -27.54 -21.57
CA ALA A 144 -26.97 -28.33 -22.69
C ALA A 144 -27.35 -29.82 -22.55
N LEU A 145 -27.11 -30.42 -21.37
CA LEU A 145 -27.47 -31.81 -21.08
C LEU A 145 -28.98 -32.06 -21.21
N ARG A 146 -29.82 -31.13 -20.74
CA ARG A 146 -31.28 -31.23 -20.89
C ARG A 146 -31.69 -31.27 -22.37
N LYS A 147 -31.07 -30.44 -23.21
CA LYS A 147 -31.34 -30.46 -24.66
C LYS A 147 -30.95 -31.77 -25.31
N GLU A 148 -29.79 -32.35 -24.96
CA GLU A 148 -29.36 -33.66 -25.47
C GLU A 148 -30.33 -34.77 -25.06
N LEU A 149 -30.82 -34.75 -23.81
CA LEU A 149 -31.76 -35.75 -23.30
C LEU A 149 -33.14 -35.64 -23.99
N ASP A 150 -33.63 -34.42 -24.21
CA ASP A 150 -34.86 -34.16 -24.97
C ASP A 150 -34.76 -34.62 -26.43
N GLN A 151 -33.60 -34.45 -27.07
CA GLN A 151 -33.34 -34.94 -28.43
C GLN A 151 -33.41 -36.47 -28.51
N LEU A 152 -32.70 -37.18 -27.63
CA LEU A 152 -32.75 -38.64 -27.56
C LEU A 152 -34.17 -39.15 -27.28
N GLN A 153 -34.91 -38.46 -26.41
CA GLN A 153 -36.30 -38.83 -26.11
C GLN A 153 -37.22 -38.61 -27.32
N ALA A 154 -36.97 -37.60 -28.15
CA ALA A 154 -37.72 -37.36 -29.38
C ALA A 154 -37.42 -38.41 -30.46
N GLU A 155 -36.14 -38.78 -30.63
CA GLU A 155 -35.71 -39.86 -31.54
C GLU A 155 -36.36 -41.20 -31.18
N LEU A 156 -36.25 -41.63 -29.91
CA LEU A 156 -36.84 -42.89 -29.46
C LEU A 156 -38.38 -42.91 -29.65
N ARG A 157 -39.05 -41.78 -29.42
CA ARG A 157 -40.50 -41.68 -29.68
C ARG A 157 -40.84 -41.76 -31.16
N ALA A 158 -39.99 -41.22 -32.05
CA ALA A 158 -40.18 -41.30 -33.48
C ALA A 158 -40.00 -42.74 -33.97
N GLU A 159 -38.96 -43.43 -33.54
CA GLU A 159 -38.74 -44.85 -33.85
C GLU A 159 -39.91 -45.71 -33.36
N LEU A 160 -40.37 -45.52 -32.12
CA LEU A 160 -41.53 -46.24 -31.59
C LEU A 160 -42.81 -45.99 -32.41
N ARG A 161 -42.99 -44.77 -32.95
CA ARG A 161 -44.12 -44.45 -33.83
C ARG A 161 -44.00 -45.17 -35.18
N GLU A 162 -42.80 -45.20 -35.77
CA GLU A 162 -42.56 -45.95 -37.01
C GLU A 162 -42.79 -47.45 -36.83
N PHE A 163 -42.30 -48.05 -35.74
CA PHE A 163 -42.60 -49.44 -35.41
C PHE A 163 -44.10 -49.68 -35.26
N ALA A 164 -44.82 -48.77 -34.60
CA ALA A 164 -46.27 -48.87 -34.44
C ALA A 164 -47.02 -48.76 -35.77
N THR A 165 -46.61 -47.87 -36.68
CA THR A 165 -47.24 -47.75 -38.01
C THR A 165 -46.98 -48.97 -38.87
N ASN A 166 -45.77 -49.53 -38.87
CA ASN A 166 -45.44 -50.74 -39.61
C ASN A 166 -46.27 -51.95 -39.15
N ILE A 167 -46.49 -52.12 -37.85
CA ILE A 167 -47.35 -53.20 -37.30
C ILE A 167 -48.82 -53.01 -37.70
N CYS A 168 -49.29 -51.76 -37.84
CA CYS A 168 -50.64 -51.46 -38.33
C CYS A 168 -50.79 -51.74 -39.83
N GLU A 169 -49.76 -51.48 -40.64
CA GLU A 169 -49.71 -51.81 -42.07
C GLU A 169 -49.68 -53.32 -42.33
N GLU A 170 -48.93 -54.09 -41.53
CA GLU A 170 -48.86 -55.57 -41.66
C GLU A 170 -50.21 -56.28 -41.36
N ARG A 171 -51.18 -55.58 -40.74
CA ARG A 171 -52.49 -56.14 -40.38
C ARG A 171 -53.61 -55.89 -41.43
N HIS A 172 -53.31 -55.29 -42.58
CA HIS A 172 -54.28 -55.05 -43.67
C HIS A 172 -53.63 -55.47 -45.01
N GLU A 173 -53.95 -56.64 -45.59
CA GLU A 173 -54.98 -56.82 -46.63
C GLU A 173 -55.14 -58.33 -47.01
N PRO A 174 -56.31 -58.81 -47.53
CA PRO A 174 -56.61 -58.66 -48.97
C PRO A 174 -58.09 -58.41 -49.37
N GLU A 175 -58.27 -57.64 -50.44
CA GLU A 175 -59.47 -57.43 -51.28
C GLU A 175 -60.02 -58.72 -51.94
N PRO A 176 -61.31 -58.73 -52.37
CA PRO A 176 -61.58 -59.25 -53.72
C PRO A 176 -62.53 -58.38 -54.57
N GLU A 177 -61.97 -57.88 -55.68
CA GLU A 177 -62.41 -57.78 -57.09
C GLU A 177 -63.88 -57.50 -57.52
N PRO A 178 -64.08 -56.87 -58.70
CA PRO A 178 -65.25 -56.04 -59.05
C PRO A 178 -66.26 -56.74 -60.00
N GLN A 179 -67.57 -56.48 -59.85
CA GLN A 179 -68.62 -56.81 -60.85
C GLN A 179 -69.85 -55.86 -60.72
N PRO A 180 -70.77 -55.75 -61.71
CA PRO A 180 -70.74 -54.80 -62.83
C PRO A 180 -71.92 -53.80 -62.79
N GLU A 181 -71.82 -52.71 -63.56
CA GLU A 181 -72.95 -51.79 -63.82
C GLU A 181 -74.16 -52.53 -64.45
N PRO A 182 -75.39 -52.12 -64.08
CA PRO A 182 -76.52 -52.14 -65.01
C PRO A 182 -76.98 -50.71 -65.37
N GLN A 183 -76.94 -50.41 -66.66
CA GLN A 183 -77.51 -49.20 -67.27
C GLN A 183 -79.05 -49.19 -67.26
N LYS A 184 -79.60 -47.98 -66.98
CA LYS A 184 -80.74 -47.29 -67.64
C LYS A 184 -82.14 -47.95 -67.54
N LEU A 185 -83.29 -47.27 -67.46
CA LEU A 185 -83.72 -45.92 -67.89
C LEU A 185 -85.09 -45.60 -67.18
N PRO A 186 -85.87 -44.58 -67.56
CA PRO A 186 -86.28 -43.45 -66.74
C PRO A 186 -87.77 -43.52 -66.29
N GLN A 187 -88.23 -42.57 -65.48
CA GLN A 187 -89.21 -41.56 -65.92
C GLN A 187 -89.77 -40.69 -64.76
N PRO A 188 -90.26 -39.49 -65.10
CA PRO A 188 -90.59 -38.37 -64.20
C PRO A 188 -92.14 -38.24 -64.10
N PRO A 189 -92.73 -37.03 -64.02
CA PRO A 189 -92.82 -36.10 -62.90
C PRO A 189 -94.29 -35.89 -62.44
N ALA A 190 -94.50 -35.46 -61.19
CA ALA A 190 -95.55 -34.52 -60.74
C ALA A 190 -95.45 -34.33 -59.22
#